data_AF-A0A7X8IKK9-F1
#
_entry.id   AF-A0A7X8IKK9-F1
#
_cell.length_a   1.000
_cell.length_b   1.000
_cell.length_c   1.000
_cell.angle_alpha   90.00
_cell.angle_beta   90.00
_cell.angle_gamma   90.00
#
_symmetry.space_group_name_H-M   'P 1'
#
loop_
_entity.id
_entity.type
_entity.pdbx_description
1 polymer ?
#
loop_
_entity_poly.entity_id
_entity_poly.type
_entity_poly.pdbx_seq_one_letter_code
_entity_poly.pdbx_strand_id
1 'polypeptide(L)'
;MPSGRPKGSGASLASTAITTVSPSHNCIESRQATDGSTIPADLVLFSIGVTPNVELAREAGLEVNRGIIVNQNMQTSTSGILAAGDVVEYDGKVNGLWSLALEQGRIAGANAVDDRQTY
;
A
#
# COMPACT_ATOMS: atom_id res chain seq x y z
N MET A 1 35.74 -7.34 -9.94
CA MET A 1 36.18 -5.94 -9.82
C MET A 1 35.45 -5.31 -8.63
N PRO A 2 36.10 -5.04 -7.48
CA PRO A 2 35.42 -4.42 -6.37
C PRO A 2 35.50 -2.89 -6.42
N SER A 3 34.46 -2.27 -5.88
CA SER A 3 34.44 -0.95 -5.23
C SER A 3 34.33 0.33 -6.09
N GLY A 4 33.16 0.95 -5.96
CA GLY A 4 32.94 2.39 -5.97
C GLY A 4 31.48 2.59 -5.56
N ARG A 5 31.10 3.14 -4.41
CA ARG A 5 31.70 4.19 -3.56
C ARG A 5 30.87 4.25 -2.25
N PRO A 6 31.40 4.23 -1.02
CA PRO A 6 30.67 4.80 0.11
C PRO A 6 31.14 6.25 0.27
N LYS A 7 30.36 7.20 -0.23
CA LYS A 7 30.50 8.61 0.15
C LYS A 7 29.12 9.08 0.60
N GLY A 8 28.91 9.06 1.92
CA GLY A 8 27.69 9.51 2.58
C GLY A 8 27.08 8.45 3.52
N SER A 9 26.84 8.84 4.78
CA SER A 9 25.94 8.22 5.80
C SER A 9 25.98 6.72 6.13
N GLY A 10 26.86 5.90 5.54
CA GLY A 10 26.92 4.45 5.85
C GLY A 10 25.83 3.62 5.17
N ALA A 11 25.08 4.21 4.23
CA ALA A 11 24.08 3.50 3.44
C ALA A 11 24.68 2.89 2.16
N SER A 12 24.23 1.67 1.82
CA SER A 12 24.51 1.00 0.55
C SER A 12 23.21 0.85 -0.23
N LEU A 13 23.26 1.07 -1.55
CA LEU A 13 22.12 0.93 -2.45
C LEU A 13 22.40 -0.19 -3.45
N ALA A 14 21.41 -1.05 -3.69
CA ALA A 14 21.45 -2.10 -4.68
C ALA A 14 20.18 -2.05 -5.55
N SER A 15 20.35 -2.20 -6.87
CA SER A 15 19.24 -2.29 -7.82
C SER A 15 18.86 -3.75 -8.07
N THR A 16 18.38 -4.42 -7.03
CA THR A 16 18.04 -5.85 -7.02
C THR A 16 16.72 -6.09 -6.29
N ALA A 17 16.06 -7.21 -6.56
CA ALA A 17 14.95 -7.69 -5.75
C ALA A 17 15.45 -8.68 -4.69
N ILE A 18 14.74 -8.77 -3.57
CA ILE A 18 14.93 -9.82 -2.59
C ILE A 18 13.89 -10.91 -2.84
N THR A 19 14.35 -12.15 -3.02
CA THR A 19 13.51 -13.32 -3.30
C THR A 19 13.04 -14.03 -2.04
N THR A 20 13.86 -14.02 -1.00
CA THR A 20 13.57 -14.71 0.26
C THR A 20 14.23 -13.96 1.40
N VAL A 21 13.55 -13.94 2.54
CA VAL A 21 14.07 -13.47 3.81
C VAL A 21 13.80 -14.57 4.83
N SER A 22 14.84 -15.05 5.50
CA SER A 22 14.75 -16.19 6.41
C SER A 22 15.65 -16.01 7.64
N PRO A 23 15.25 -16.49 8.82
CA PRO A 23 16.13 -16.51 10.00
C PRO A 23 17.33 -17.45 9.78
N SER A 24 18.51 -17.09 10.30
CA SER A 24 19.74 -17.89 10.26
C SER A 24 20.55 -17.69 11.55
N HIS A 25 20.67 -18.74 12.38
CA HIS A 25 21.31 -18.66 13.71
C HIS A 25 20.86 -17.43 14.53
N ASN A 26 21.69 -16.37 14.54
CA ASN A 26 21.48 -15.13 15.29
C ASN A 26 21.27 -13.90 14.38
N CYS A 27 21.00 -14.10 13.08
CA CYS A 27 20.73 -13.04 12.12
C CYS A 27 19.58 -13.41 11.17
N ILE A 28 19.28 -12.49 10.25
CA ILE A 28 18.36 -12.67 9.14
C ILE A 28 19.19 -12.70 7.86
N GLU A 29 18.91 -13.65 6.98
CA GLU A 29 19.49 -13.71 5.64
C GLU A 29 18.45 -13.32 4.61
N SER A 30 18.85 -12.44 3.68
CA SER A 30 18.04 -12.08 2.51
C SER A 30 18.75 -12.49 1.24
N ARG A 31 18.02 -13.07 0.28
CA ARG A 31 18.59 -13.60 -0.97
C ARG A 31 18.29 -12.69 -2.16
N GLN A 32 19.32 -12.20 -2.84
CA GLN A 32 19.18 -11.37 -4.04
C GLN A 32 18.67 -12.19 -5.23
N ALA A 33 17.80 -11.58 -6.04
CA ALA A 33 17.27 -12.19 -7.26
C ALA A 33 18.32 -12.27 -8.38
N THR A 34 19.22 -11.28 -8.44
CA THR A 34 20.17 -11.06 -9.54
C THR A 34 21.21 -12.17 -9.64
N ASP A 35 21.79 -12.57 -8.51
CA ASP A 35 22.90 -13.54 -8.47
C ASP A 35 22.74 -14.62 -7.39
N GLY A 36 21.64 -14.57 -6.61
CA GLY A 36 21.39 -15.53 -5.55
C GLY A 36 22.28 -15.37 -4.32
N SER A 37 23.06 -14.30 -4.23
CA SER A 37 23.88 -14.00 -3.05
C SER A 37 23.02 -13.66 -1.83
N THR A 38 23.56 -13.89 -0.65
CA THR A 38 22.90 -13.58 0.62
C THR A 38 23.46 -12.29 1.23
N ILE A 39 22.56 -11.50 1.83
CA ILE A 39 22.90 -10.32 2.61
C ILE A 39 22.48 -10.60 4.06
N PRO A 40 23.44 -10.75 4.99
CA PRO A 40 23.14 -10.89 6.41
C PRO A 40 22.70 -9.54 6.99
N ALA A 41 21.68 -9.55 7.85
CA ALA A 41 21.16 -8.38 8.53
C ALA A 41 20.60 -8.76 9.91
N ASP A 42 20.69 -7.84 10.87
CA ASP A 42 20.03 -8.00 12.18
C ASP A 42 18.56 -7.54 12.14
N LEU A 43 18.20 -6.73 11.13
CA LEU A 43 16.86 -6.18 10.91
C LEU A 43 16.59 -6.07 9.41
N VAL A 44 15.36 -6.43 9.01
CA VAL A 44 14.85 -6.20 7.64
C VAL A 44 13.61 -5.31 7.72
N LEU A 45 13.63 -4.22 6.96
CA LEU A 45 12.48 -3.31 6.79
C LEU A 45 11.88 -3.51 5.39
N PHE A 46 10.61 -3.88 5.33
CA PHE A 46 9.87 -3.94 4.08
C PHE A 46 9.15 -2.61 3.84
N SER A 47 9.47 -1.95 2.74
CA SER A 47 8.79 -0.72 2.28
C SER A 47 8.42 -0.86 0.80
N ILE A 48 7.69 -1.93 0.48
CA ILE A 48 7.37 -2.38 -0.88
C ILE A 48 5.92 -2.07 -1.31
N GLY A 49 5.25 -1.17 -0.58
CA GLY A 49 3.85 -0.81 -0.80
C GLY A 49 2.89 -1.50 0.17
N VAL A 50 1.63 -1.06 0.12
CA VAL A 50 0.51 -1.59 0.91
C VAL A 50 -0.57 -2.13 -0.02
N THR A 51 -1.44 -2.98 0.51
CA THR A 51 -2.58 -3.55 -0.23
C THR A 51 -3.87 -3.19 0.52
N PRO A 52 -4.89 -2.62 -0.17
CA PRO A 52 -6.20 -2.37 0.43
C PRO A 52 -6.86 -3.65 0.97
N ASN A 53 -7.43 -3.55 2.18
CA ASN A 53 -8.20 -4.65 2.79
C ASN A 53 -9.63 -4.63 2.24
N VAL A 54 -9.90 -5.42 1.22
CA VAL A 54 -11.18 -5.42 0.47
C VAL A 54 -12.02 -6.68 0.70
N GLU A 55 -11.55 -7.59 1.54
CA GLU A 55 -12.16 -8.90 1.79
C GLU A 55 -13.60 -8.77 2.26
N LEU A 56 -13.82 -7.94 3.29
CA LEU A 56 -15.16 -7.70 3.85
C LEU A 56 -16.12 -7.10 2.80
N ALA A 57 -15.65 -6.12 2.02
CA ALA A 57 -16.45 -5.48 0.99
C ALA A 57 -16.84 -6.47 -0.12
N ARG A 58 -15.89 -7.32 -0.53
CA ARG A 58 -16.11 -8.38 -1.51
C ARG A 58 -17.15 -9.39 -1.01
N GLU A 59 -17.02 -9.85 0.23
CA GLU A 59 -17.98 -10.78 0.86
C GLU A 59 -19.37 -10.15 1.00
N ALA A 60 -19.45 -8.84 1.23
CA ALA A 60 -20.68 -8.07 1.26
C ALA A 60 -21.28 -7.78 -0.14
N GLY A 61 -20.62 -8.19 -1.22
CA GLY A 61 -21.12 -8.02 -2.60
C GLY A 61 -20.84 -6.65 -3.22
N LEU A 62 -19.96 -5.83 -2.63
CA LEU A 62 -19.54 -4.56 -3.22
C LEU A 62 -18.61 -4.79 -4.41
N GLU A 63 -18.64 -3.86 -5.37
CA GLU A 63 -17.67 -3.84 -6.46
C GLU A 63 -16.28 -3.47 -5.92
N VAL A 64 -15.32 -4.34 -6.17
CA VAL A 64 -13.92 -4.18 -5.74
C VAL A 64 -12.98 -4.55 -6.88
N ASN A 65 -11.81 -3.90 -6.91
CA ASN A 65 -10.69 -4.25 -7.77
C ASN A 65 -9.40 -4.26 -6.95
N ARG A 66 -8.54 -3.24 -7.07
CA ARG A 66 -7.41 -3.05 -6.16
C ARG A 66 -7.90 -2.47 -4.83
N GLY A 67 -8.94 -1.64 -4.86
CA GLY A 67 -9.66 -1.11 -3.71
C GLY A 67 -11.17 -1.29 -3.83
N ILE A 68 -11.92 -0.76 -2.86
CA ILE A 68 -13.38 -0.64 -2.95
C ILE A 68 -13.69 0.45 -3.97
N ILE A 69 -14.40 0.11 -5.05
CA ILE A 69 -14.69 1.06 -6.11
C ILE A 69 -15.71 2.08 -5.60
N VAL A 70 -15.38 3.36 -5.72
CA VAL A 70 -16.25 4.47 -5.33
C VAL A 70 -16.40 5.51 -6.44
N ASN A 71 -17.53 6.21 -6.46
CA ASN A 71 -17.75 7.38 -7.32
C ASN A 71 -17.23 8.68 -6.67
N GLN A 72 -17.41 9.84 -7.32
CA GLN A 72 -16.94 11.13 -6.76
C GLN A 72 -17.61 11.52 -5.43
N ASN A 73 -18.70 10.88 -5.07
CA ASN A 73 -19.41 11.11 -3.81
C ASN A 73 -18.98 10.12 -2.72
N MET A 74 -17.91 9.34 -2.95
CA MET A 74 -17.43 8.27 -2.05
C MET A 74 -18.45 7.14 -1.82
N GLN A 75 -19.43 7.01 -2.71
CA GLN A 75 -20.43 5.95 -2.65
C GLN A 75 -19.91 4.70 -3.35
N THR A 76 -20.17 3.54 -2.74
CA THR A 76 -19.87 2.23 -3.32
C THR A 76 -20.94 1.81 -4.33
N SER A 77 -20.83 0.61 -4.91
CA SER A 77 -21.88 0.03 -5.77
C SER A 77 -23.20 -0.26 -5.03
N THR A 78 -23.21 -0.26 -3.70
CA THR A 78 -24.39 -0.52 -2.89
C THR A 78 -24.89 0.75 -2.21
N SER A 79 -26.17 1.07 -2.40
CA SER A 79 -26.81 2.24 -1.80
C SER A 79 -26.73 2.21 -0.28
N GLY A 80 -26.44 3.36 0.33
CA GLY A 80 -26.27 3.50 1.78
C GLY A 80 -24.91 3.04 2.32
N ILE A 81 -24.00 2.55 1.46
CA ILE A 81 -22.64 2.18 1.86
C ILE A 81 -21.64 3.11 1.16
N LEU A 82 -20.85 3.80 1.99
CA LEU A 82 -19.76 4.66 1.56
C LEU A 82 -18.42 4.08 2.02
N ALA A 83 -17.35 4.41 1.30
CA ALA A 83 -15.99 4.05 1.67
C ALA A 83 -15.06 5.24 1.43
N ALA A 84 -14.01 5.36 2.25
CA ALA A 84 -13.03 6.43 2.17
C ALA A 84 -11.67 5.96 2.71
N GLY A 85 -10.59 6.65 2.34
CA GLY A 85 -9.23 6.36 2.79
C GLY A 85 -8.50 5.36 1.89
N ASP A 86 -7.38 4.84 2.37
CA ASP A 86 -6.46 3.97 1.62
C ASP A 86 -7.14 2.72 1.00
N VAL A 87 -8.33 2.37 1.47
CA VAL A 87 -9.10 1.22 0.97
C VAL A 87 -9.78 1.49 -0.37
N VAL A 88 -10.01 2.76 -0.76
CA VAL A 88 -10.85 3.07 -1.92
C VAL A 88 -10.06 3.10 -3.22
N GLU A 89 -10.74 2.69 -4.29
CA GLU A 89 -10.36 2.90 -5.67
C GLU A 89 -11.29 3.95 -6.29
N TYR A 90 -10.75 5.13 -6.56
CA TYR A 90 -11.45 6.22 -7.24
C TYR A 90 -10.75 6.50 -8.57
N ASP A 91 -11.49 6.53 -9.68
CA ASP A 91 -10.94 6.75 -11.03
C ASP A 91 -9.78 5.78 -11.36
N GLY A 92 -9.94 4.50 -10.96
CA GLY A 92 -8.94 3.45 -11.17
C GLY A 92 -7.66 3.61 -10.34
N LYS A 93 -7.65 4.51 -9.34
CA LYS A 93 -6.48 4.82 -8.50
C LYS A 93 -6.76 4.50 -7.04
N VAL A 94 -5.78 3.86 -6.40
CA VAL A 94 -5.69 3.68 -4.95
C VAL A 94 -4.56 4.57 -4.46
N ASN A 95 -4.88 5.55 -3.62
CA ASN A 95 -3.90 6.50 -3.12
C ASN A 95 -3.72 6.33 -1.60
N GLY A 96 -2.56 5.83 -1.17
CA GLY A 96 -2.20 5.70 0.25
C GLY A 96 -1.61 6.99 0.81
N LEU A 97 -2.41 8.07 0.85
CA LEU A 97 -1.97 9.38 1.33
C LEU A 97 -2.94 9.92 2.40
N TRP A 98 -2.40 10.23 3.57
CA TRP A 98 -3.14 10.79 4.70
C TRP A 98 -4.05 11.96 4.33
N SER A 99 -3.56 12.92 3.53
CA SER A 99 -4.34 14.10 3.14
C SER A 99 -5.54 13.75 2.27
N LEU A 100 -5.42 12.73 1.42
CA LEU A 100 -6.52 12.25 0.59
C LEU A 100 -7.53 11.48 1.43
N ALA A 101 -7.07 10.64 2.36
CA ALA A 101 -7.94 9.92 3.28
C ALA A 101 -8.80 10.88 4.13
N LEU A 102 -8.22 11.99 4.61
CA LEU A 102 -8.95 13.03 5.31
C LEU A 102 -10.06 13.63 4.44
N GLU A 103 -9.74 14.01 3.21
CA GLU A 103 -10.70 14.66 2.31
C GLU A 103 -11.82 13.71 1.88
N GLN A 104 -11.47 12.46 1.54
CA GLN A 104 -12.44 11.42 1.23
C GLN A 104 -13.36 11.14 2.42
N GLY A 105 -12.82 11.07 3.65
CA GLY A 105 -13.61 10.88 4.86
C GLY A 105 -14.59 12.03 5.11
N ARG A 106 -14.15 13.27 4.87
CA ARG A 106 -15.00 14.46 4.97
C ARG A 106 -16.17 14.41 3.98
N ILE A 107 -15.89 14.06 2.71
CA ILE A 107 -16.91 13.95 1.66
C ILE A 107 -17.87 12.79 1.92
N ALA A 108 -17.35 11.63 2.31
CA ALA A 108 -18.18 10.48 2.70
C ALA A 108 -19.12 10.84 3.86
N GLY A 109 -18.61 11.52 4.90
CA GLY A 109 -19.41 11.98 6.03
C GLY A 109 -20.50 12.97 5.62
N ALA A 110 -20.18 13.92 4.75
CA ALA A 110 -21.15 14.87 4.21
C ALA A 110 -22.26 14.17 3.39
N ASN A 111 -21.88 13.21 2.55
CA ASN A 111 -22.83 12.48 1.71
C ASN A 111 -23.66 11.44 2.49
N ALA A 112 -23.18 10.97 3.63
CA ALA A 112 -23.97 10.13 4.54
C ALA A 112 -25.17 10.89 5.14
N VAL A 113 -25.16 12.22 5.12
CA VAL A 113 -26.25 13.10 5.59
C VAL A 113 -26.86 13.95 4.46
N ASP A 114 -26.73 13.49 3.21
CA ASP A 114 -27.32 14.11 2.02
C ASP A 114 -26.83 15.54 1.67
N ASP A 115 -25.61 15.92 2.10
CA ASP A 115 -25.01 17.24 1.82
C ASP A 115 -24.36 17.35 0.41
N ARG A 116 -24.39 16.28 -0.38
CA ARG A 116 -24.03 16.23 -1.83
C ARG A 116 -22.70 16.90 -2.20
N GLN A 117 -21.61 16.47 -1.58
CA GLN A 117 -20.25 16.91 -1.90
C GLN A 117 -19.53 15.94 -2.85
N THR A 118 -18.53 16.45 -3.58
CA THR A 118 -17.74 15.69 -4.57
C THR A 118 -16.24 15.78 -4.30
N TYR A 119 -15.52 14.70 -4.62
CA TYR A 119 -14.07 14.53 -4.51
C TYR A 119 -13.32 14.92 -5.78
#